data_AF-A0A6B9G6A0-F1
#
_entry.id   AF-A0A6B9G6A0-F1
#
_cell.length_a   1.000
_cell.length_b   1.000
_cell.length_c   1.000
_cell.angle_alpha   90.00
_cell.angle_beta   90.00
_cell.angle_gamma   90.00
#
_symmetry.space_group_name_H-M   'P 1'
#
loop_
_entity.id
_entity.type
_entity.pdbx_description
1 polymer ?
#
loop_
_entity_poly.entity_id
_entity_poly.type
_entity_poly.pdbx_seq_one_letter_code
_entity_poly.pdbx_strand_id
1 'polypeptide(L)' 'MNSQELFEKWYSGRRLNMTYSAALEVWEASRASIEIELPTGGYYCGYGCEHMMESRDVREAITEAGLKIKGES' A
#
# COMPACT_ATOMS: atom_id res chain seq x y z
N MET A 1 4.53 9.50 7.19
CA MET A 1 3.61 8.68 8.01
C MET A 1 4.37 7.43 8.41
N ASN A 2 4.45 7.10 9.70
CA ASN A 2 5.20 5.91 10.13
C ASN A 2 4.36 4.63 9.93
N SER A 3 5.02 3.46 9.95
CA SER A 3 4.38 2.15 9.71
C SER A 3 3.18 1.90 10.63
N GLN A 4 3.29 2.33 11.90
CA GLN A 4 2.25 2.16 12.90
C GLN A 4 0.98 2.99 12.60
N GLU A 5 1.13 4.24 12.16
CA GLU A 5 -0.02 5.10 11.76
C GLU A 5 -0.80 4.52 10.57
N LEU A 6 -0.09 3.95 9.59
CA LEU A 6 -0.68 3.27 8.44
C LEU A 6 -1.41 1.99 8.86
N PHE A 7 -0.79 1.22 9.75
CA PHE A 7 -1.41 0.04 10.33
C PHE A 7 -2.68 0.41 11.09
N GLU A 8 -2.67 1.45 11.93
CA GLU A 8 -3.84 1.86 12.70
C GLU A 8 -5.00 2.30 11.81
N LYS A 9 -4.73 3.02 10.72
CA LYS A 9 -5.75 3.35 9.71
C LYS A 9 -6.36 2.09 9.08
N TRP A 10 -5.54 1.09 8.76
CA TRP A 10 -6.01 -0.18 8.20
C TRP A 10 -6.76 -1.04 9.22
N TYR A 11 -6.24 -1.11 10.45
CA TYR A 11 -6.71 -1.95 11.56
C TYR A 11 -8.00 -1.43 12.18
N SER A 12 -8.25 -0.11 12.12
CA SER A 12 -9.42 0.54 12.69
C SER A 12 -10.73 -0.14 12.23
N GLY A 13 -11.53 -0.58 13.21
CA GLY A 13 -12.82 -1.23 12.98
C GLY A 13 -12.74 -2.72 12.58
N ARG A 14 -11.56 -3.31 12.45
CA ARG A 14 -11.39 -4.74 12.15
C ARG A 14 -11.29 -5.55 13.44
N ARG A 15 -12.02 -6.66 13.51
CA ARG A 15 -11.81 -7.69 14.54
C ARG A 15 -10.90 -8.77 13.98
N LEU A 16 -9.69 -8.89 14.54
CA LEU A 16 -8.78 -9.97 14.22
C LEU A 16 -8.71 -10.95 15.40
N ASN A 17 -8.52 -12.23 15.10
CA ASN A 17 -8.28 -13.25 16.12
C ASN A 17 -6.77 -13.40 16.39
N MET A 18 -6.12 -12.29 16.74
CA MET A 18 -4.70 -12.21 17.07
C MET A 18 -4.42 -10.97 17.92
N THR A 19 -3.26 -10.91 18.58
CA THR A 19 -2.84 -9.73 19.34
C THR A 19 -2.49 -8.58 18.40
N TYR A 20 -2.55 -7.35 18.92
CA TYR A 20 -2.15 -6.15 18.16
C TYR A 20 -0.71 -6.26 17.61
N SER A 21 0.24 -6.72 18.44
CA SER A 21 1.64 -6.85 18.05
C SER A 21 1.83 -7.86 16.91
N ALA A 22 1.18 -9.02 17.00
CA ALA A 22 1.22 -10.02 15.93
C ALA A 22 0.54 -9.51 14.65
N ALA A 23 -0.56 -8.77 14.78
CA ALA A 23 -1.24 -8.17 13.64
C ALA A 23 -0.37 -7.13 12.93
N LEU A 24 0.33 -6.28 13.68
CA LEU A 24 1.27 -5.30 13.13
C LEU A 24 2.42 -6.01 12.42
N GLU A 25 3.07 -6.98 13.06
CA GLU A 25 4.19 -7.72 12.47
C GLU A 25 3.80 -8.44 11.17
N VAL A 26 2.66 -9.14 11.17
CA VAL A 26 2.15 -9.82 9.97
C VAL A 26 1.80 -8.81 8.88
N TRP A 27 1.23 -7.66 9.23
CA TRP A 27 0.87 -6.60 8.28
C TRP A 27 2.11 -5.97 7.64
N GLU A 28 3.14 -5.68 8.43
CA GLU A 28 4.42 -5.16 7.95
C GLU A 28 5.12 -6.16 7.03
N ALA A 29 5.21 -7.43 7.45
CA ALA A 29 5.80 -8.50 6.66
C ALA A 29 5.06 -8.72 5.33
N SER A 30 3.72 -8.69 5.36
CA SER A 30 2.89 -8.86 4.17
C SER A 30 3.17 -7.75 3.15
N ARG A 31 3.22 -6.48 3.58
CA ARG A 31 3.48 -5.34 2.69
C ARG A 31 4.87 -5.39 2.08
N ALA A 32 5.88 -5.75 2.88
CA ALA A 32 7.25 -5.92 2.40
C ALA A 32 7.41 -7.06 1.36
N SER A 33 6.47 -8.02 1.35
CA SER A 33 6.44 -9.15 0.41
C SER A 33 5.65 -8.89 -0.87
N ILE A 34 4.80 -7.86 -0.90
CA ILE A 34 3.97 -7.55 -2.06
C ILE A 34 4.76 -6.64 -3.01
N GLU A 35 4.86 -7.10 -4.25
CA GLU A 35 5.48 -6.36 -5.34
C GLU A 35 4.43 -6.10 -6.43
N ILE A 36 4.23 -4.83 -6.78
CA ILE A 36 3.27 -4.41 -7.78
C ILE A 36 4.00 -4.16 -9.10
N GLU A 37 3.51 -4.79 -10.16
CA GLU A 37 3.96 -4.51 -11.53
C GLU A 37 3.16 -3.33 -12.09
N LEU A 38 3.86 -2.26 -12.45
CA LEU A 38 3.28 -1.06 -13.07
C LEU A 38 3.61 -1.01 -14.57
N PRO A 39 2.66 -0.65 -15.43
CA PRO A 39 2.95 -0.32 -16.82
C PRO A 39 4.04 0.76 -16.94
N THR A 40 4.91 0.61 -17.93
CA THR A 40 6.10 1.46 -18.13
C THR A 40 5.80 2.92 -18.52
N GLY A 41 4.54 3.30 -18.71
CA GLY A 41 4.14 4.69 -18.93
C GLY A 41 2.63 4.86 -19.12
N GLY A 42 2.19 6.12 -19.01
CA GLY A 42 0.80 6.52 -19.24
C GLY A 42 0.09 7.04 -18.00
N TYR A 43 -1.22 7.17 -18.14
CA TYR A 43 -2.13 7.61 -17.10
C TYR A 43 -2.88 6.41 -16.54
N TYR A 44 -3.10 6.41 -15.23
CA TYR A 44 -3.78 5.34 -14.51
C TYR A 44 -5.22 5.74 -14.26
N CYS A 45 -6.15 4.85 -14.61
CA CYS A 45 -7.55 5.02 -14.25
C CYS A 45 -7.80 4.28 -12.94
N GLY A 46 -7.93 5.01 -11.83
CA GLY A 46 -8.28 4.43 -10.54
C GLY A 46 -9.74 3.96 -10.55
N TYR A 47 -10.01 2.75 -10.02
CA TYR A 47 -11.38 2.29 -9.84
C TYR A 47 -12.12 3.26 -8.88
N GLY A 48 -13.18 3.92 -9.38
CA GLY A 48 -13.93 4.93 -8.63
C GLY A 48 -13.31 6.33 -8.63
N CYS A 49 -12.31 6.60 -9.48
CA CYS A 49 -11.77 7.95 -9.67
C CYS A 49 -12.26 8.53 -11.00
N GLU A 50 -12.85 9.73 -10.97
CA GLU A 50 -13.32 10.43 -12.19
C GLU A 50 -12.16 11.06 -13.00
N HIS A 51 -10.94 11.03 -12.45
CA HIS A 51 -9.77 11.65 -13.04
C HIS A 51 -8.66 10.63 -13.28
N MET A 52 -7.96 10.84 -14.40
CA MET A 52 -6.74 10.12 -14.74
C MET A 52 -5.64 10.53 -13.76
N MET A 53 -5.03 9.55 -13.10
CA MET A 53 -3.90 9.78 -12.20
C MET A 53 -2.59 9.71 -12.98
N GLU A 54 -1.66 10.61 -12.66
CA GLU A 54 -0.34 10.54 -13.26
C GLU A 54 0.42 9.34 -12.69
N SER A 55 1.34 8.78 -13.49
CA SER A 55 2.20 7.67 -13.08
C SER A 55 2.96 7.96 -11.80
N ARG A 56 3.37 9.22 -11.60
CA ARG A 56 4.05 9.67 -10.40
C ARG A 56 3.16 9.53 -9.16
N ASP A 57 1.92 10.02 -9.22
CA ASP A 57 0.99 9.97 -8.08
C ASP A 57 0.69 8.53 -7.66
N VAL A 58 0.54 7.63 -8.65
CA VAL A 58 0.30 6.21 -8.40
C VAL A 58 1.50 5.55 -7.71
N ARG A 59 2.72 5.88 -8.14
CA ARG A 59 3.95 5.37 -7.53
C ARG A 59 4.15 5.90 -6.11
N GLU A 60 3.88 7.19 -5.89
CA GLU A 60 3.91 7.81 -4.57
C GLU A 60 2.89 7.11 -3.65
N ALA A 61 1.65 6.89 -4.09
CA ALA A 61 0.63 6.19 -3.31
C ALA A 61 1.01 4.74 -2.97
N ILE A 62 1.63 4.00 -3.88
CA ILE A 62 2.10 2.62 -3.63
C ILE A 62 3.21 2.58 -2.58
N THR A 63 4.16 3.53 -2.68
CA THR A 63 5.27 3.65 -1.73
C THR A 63 4.79 4.12 -0.35
N GLU A 64 3.85 5.06 -0.28
CA GLU A 64 3.18 5.45 0.97
C GLU A 64 2.37 4.29 1.56
N ALA A 65 1.80 3.46 0.69
CA ALA A 65 1.23 2.18 1.05
C ALA A 65 2.29 1.09 1.32
N GLY A 66 3.57 1.43 1.48
CA GLY A 66 4.63 0.54 1.96
C GLY A 66 4.80 -0.73 1.13
N LEU A 67 4.34 -0.73 -0.12
CA LEU A 67 4.48 -1.82 -1.07
C LEU A 67 5.69 -1.56 -1.96
N LYS A 68 6.19 -2.60 -2.61
CA LYS A 68 7.28 -2.48 -3.57
C LYS A 68 6.75 -2.37 -4.99
N ILE A 69 7.48 -1.67 -5.85
CA ILE A 69 7.22 -1.61 -7.28
C ILE A 69 8.27 -2.47 -7.99
N LYS A 70 7.80 -3.38 -8.85
CA LYS A 70 8.67 -4.30 -9.56
C LYS A 70 9.67 -3.57 -10.43
N GLY A 71 10.95 -3.91 -10.25
CA GLY A 71 12.05 -3.29 -11.00
C GLY A 71 12.52 -1.94 -10.45
N GLU A 72 11.95 -1.46 -9.33
CA GLU A 72 12.45 -0.31 -8.58
C GLU A 72 13.12 -0.79 -7.28
N SER A 73 14.32 -0.26 -6.99
CA SER A 73 15.13 -0.59 -5.81
C SER A 73 15.07 0.51 -4.77
#